data_AF-A0A4V2QBD5-F1
#
_entry.id   AF-A0A4V2QBD5-F1
#
_cell.length_a   1.000
_cell.length_b   1.000
_cell.length_c   1.000
_cell.angle_alpha   90.00
_cell.angle_beta   90.00
_cell.angle_gamma   90.00
#
_symmetry.space_group_name_H-M   'P 1'
#
loop_
_entity.id
_entity.type
_entity.pdbx_description
1 polymer ?
#
loop_
_entity_poly.entity_id
_entity_poly.type
_entity_poly.pdbx_seq_one_letter_code
_entity_poly.pdbx_strand_id
1 'polypeptide(L)'
;MENKYSDEIKIENLEVFAHHGVYPEETQNGQNFYINAALYIETRKAGQKDDLLLSVNYGEVCHFMNDYMKSHTYKLIESVAENMAQEVLLSFPLIREIKLEVRKPYAPVGLPFESVSVKIRRGWHTIYLALGSSMGKREEYIEGAIASMREEPKIRVKRVSDIIRTAPYGGTAKEEFLNGALEAETLFTPEELLDYLHTLEENAGRERTVHWGDRTLDLDIIFYDDIVMSTDKITIPHKDMQNRDFVLVPLAQIDPYIWHPLRHKTVSALLKELQK
;
A
#
# COMPACT_ATOMS: atom_id res chain seq x y z
N MET A 1 13.22 0.05 -13.19
CA MET A 1 13.02 -0.50 -11.84
C MET A 1 13.10 -2.00 -11.96
N GLU A 2 14.25 -2.59 -11.61
CA GLU A 2 14.37 -4.04 -11.48
C GLU A 2 13.40 -4.53 -10.40
N ASN A 3 12.69 -5.62 -10.69
CA ASN A 3 11.75 -6.18 -9.73
C ASN A 3 12.55 -6.65 -8.51
N LYS A 4 12.28 -6.09 -7.32
CA LYS A 4 12.97 -6.45 -6.07
C LYS A 4 12.82 -7.94 -5.72
N TYR A 5 11.83 -8.60 -6.33
CA TYR A 5 11.57 -10.04 -6.25
C TYR A 5 11.74 -10.64 -7.66
N SER A 6 12.73 -11.53 -7.82
CA SER A 6 13.13 -12.09 -9.12
C SER A 6 12.31 -13.30 -9.55
N ASP A 7 11.64 -13.98 -8.62
CA ASP A 7 11.01 -15.26 -8.89
C ASP A 7 9.49 -15.10 -9.03
N GLU A 8 8.89 -15.89 -9.92
CA GLU A 8 7.45 -15.88 -10.15
C GLU A 8 6.88 -17.30 -10.30
N ILE A 9 5.69 -17.54 -9.75
CA ILE A 9 4.84 -18.68 -10.07
C ILE A 9 3.80 -18.23 -11.08
N LYS A 10 3.67 -18.97 -12.20
CA LYS A 10 2.67 -18.68 -13.25
C LYS A 10 1.51 -19.66 -13.22
N ILE A 11 0.31 -19.12 -13.34
CA ILE A 11 -0.94 -19.82 -13.57
C ILE A 11 -1.47 -19.33 -14.92
N GLU A 12 -1.69 -20.24 -15.86
CA GLU A 12 -2.13 -19.90 -17.21
C GLU A 12 -3.44 -20.60 -17.56
N ASN A 13 -4.36 -19.82 -18.14
CA ASN A 13 -5.67 -20.26 -18.64
C ASN A 13 -6.48 -21.07 -17.61
N LEU A 14 -6.51 -20.64 -16.36
CA LEU A 14 -7.42 -21.21 -15.37
C LEU A 14 -8.86 -20.89 -15.80
N GLU A 15 -9.56 -21.91 -16.28
CA GLU A 15 -10.96 -21.80 -16.74
C GLU A 15 -11.91 -21.76 -15.54
N VAL A 16 -12.77 -20.75 -15.49
CA VAL A 16 -13.77 -20.58 -14.44
C VAL A 16 -15.11 -20.18 -15.04
N PHE A 17 -16.14 -20.97 -14.77
CA PHE A 17 -17.52 -20.60 -15.09
C PHE A 17 -18.09 -19.69 -14.00
N ALA A 18 -18.54 -18.49 -14.37
CA ALA A 18 -19.04 -17.48 -13.44
C ALA A 18 -20.08 -16.56 -14.09
N HIS A 19 -20.68 -15.68 -13.28
CA HIS A 19 -21.87 -14.90 -13.63
C HIS A 19 -21.59 -13.39 -13.74
N HIS A 20 -20.41 -12.98 -14.22
CA HIS A 20 -20.06 -11.56 -14.34
C HIS A 20 -20.55 -10.94 -15.66
N GLY A 21 -21.03 -9.71 -15.59
CA GLY A 21 -21.48 -8.98 -16.77
C GLY A 21 -22.42 -7.83 -16.46
N VAL A 22 -22.56 -6.91 -17.40
CA VAL A 22 -23.44 -5.75 -17.25
C VAL A 22 -24.88 -6.16 -17.59
N TYR A 23 -25.05 -7.08 -18.54
CA TYR A 23 -26.37 -7.47 -19.03
C TYR A 23 -26.97 -8.58 -18.15
N PRO A 24 -28.28 -8.54 -17.84
CA PRO A 24 -28.94 -9.56 -17.03
C PRO A 24 -28.74 -10.98 -17.54
N GLU A 25 -28.74 -11.16 -18.87
CA GLU A 25 -28.50 -12.45 -19.53
C GLU A 25 -27.13 -13.05 -19.18
N GLU A 26 -26.09 -12.22 -19.04
CA GLU A 26 -24.75 -12.67 -18.65
C GLU A 26 -24.74 -13.15 -17.20
N THR A 27 -25.43 -12.41 -16.32
CA THR A 27 -25.52 -12.77 -14.89
C THR A 27 -26.43 -13.97 -14.64
N GLN A 28 -27.40 -14.24 -15.51
CA GLN A 28 -28.32 -15.37 -15.39
C GLN A 28 -27.73 -16.65 -15.99
N ASN A 29 -27.20 -16.56 -17.22
CA ASN A 29 -26.72 -17.73 -17.95
C ASN A 29 -25.28 -18.10 -17.60
N GLY A 30 -24.47 -17.13 -17.14
CA GLY A 30 -23.05 -17.33 -16.89
C GLY A 30 -22.23 -17.54 -18.17
N GLN A 31 -20.91 -17.48 -18.03
CA GLN A 31 -19.98 -17.78 -19.11
C GLN A 31 -18.62 -18.23 -18.55
N ASN A 32 -17.79 -18.80 -19.41
CA ASN A 32 -16.40 -19.12 -19.07
C ASN A 32 -15.53 -17.86 -19.12
N PHE A 33 -14.78 -17.67 -18.04
CA PHE A 33 -13.67 -16.71 -17.93
C PHE A 33 -12.36 -17.48 -17.84
N TYR A 34 -11.28 -16.85 -18.26
CA TYR A 34 -9.93 -17.42 -18.15
C TYR A 34 -9.04 -16.49 -17.35
N ILE A 35 -8.42 -17.03 -16.31
CA ILE A 35 -7.56 -16.29 -15.40
C ILE A 35 -6.11 -16.65 -15.70
N ASN A 36 -5.27 -15.63 -15.91
CA ASN A 36 -3.83 -15.78 -15.88
C ASN A 36 -3.28 -15.01 -14.68
N ALA A 37 -2.38 -15.60 -13.91
CA ALA A 37 -1.73 -14.94 -12.79
C ALA A 37 -0.23 -15.18 -12.80
N ALA A 38 0.55 -14.14 -12.49
CA ALA A 38 1.95 -14.26 -12.11
C ALA A 38 2.10 -13.75 -10.68
N LEU A 39 2.49 -14.65 -9.78
CA LEU A 39 2.65 -14.39 -8.34
C LEU A 39 4.15 -14.19 -8.07
N TYR A 40 4.55 -13.00 -7.67
CA TYR A 40 5.94 -12.67 -7.34
C TYR A 40 6.21 -12.98 -5.86
N ILE A 41 7.14 -13.90 -5.64
CA ILE A 41 7.49 -14.47 -4.32
C ILE A 41 9.00 -14.74 -4.25
N GLU A 42 9.56 -14.92 -3.05
CA GLU A 42 10.94 -15.41 -2.88
C GLU A 42 10.95 -16.95 -2.82
N THR A 43 11.37 -17.64 -3.89
CA THR A 43 11.28 -19.11 -3.96
C THR A 43 12.54 -19.82 -3.48
N ARG A 44 13.68 -19.11 -3.44
CA ARG A 44 15.00 -19.71 -3.21
C ARG A 44 15.07 -20.58 -1.94
N LYS A 45 14.51 -20.12 -0.83
CA LYS A 45 14.53 -20.87 0.45
C LYS A 45 13.71 -22.15 0.35
N ALA A 46 12.53 -22.09 -0.27
CA ALA A 46 11.70 -23.26 -0.51
C ALA A 46 12.41 -24.27 -1.41
N GLY A 47 12.99 -23.82 -2.53
CA GLY A 47 13.71 -24.69 -3.46
C GLY A 47 14.98 -25.31 -2.88
N GLN A 48 15.68 -24.62 -1.96
CA GLN A 48 16.86 -25.18 -1.28
C GLN A 48 16.51 -26.23 -0.22
N LYS A 49 15.38 -26.05 0.47
CA LYS A 49 14.97 -26.90 1.59
C LYS A 49 13.95 -27.97 1.19
N ASP A 50 13.44 -27.90 -0.04
CA ASP A 50 12.34 -28.72 -0.53
C ASP A 50 11.14 -28.72 0.45
N ASP A 51 10.74 -27.52 0.88
CA ASP A 51 9.73 -27.30 1.93
C ASP A 51 8.58 -26.45 1.40
N LEU A 52 7.39 -27.06 1.32
CA LEU A 52 6.17 -26.43 0.83
C LEU A 52 5.71 -25.27 1.72
N LEU A 53 6.00 -25.30 3.03
CA LEU A 53 5.60 -24.24 3.96
C LEU A 53 6.34 -22.92 3.72
N LEU A 54 7.46 -22.98 2.98
CA LEU A 54 8.25 -21.81 2.59
C LEU A 54 7.86 -21.27 1.22
N SER A 55 6.85 -21.86 0.57
CA SER A 55 6.32 -21.45 -0.72
C SER A 55 4.82 -21.20 -0.63
N VAL A 56 4.27 -20.61 -1.69
CA VAL A 56 2.82 -20.54 -1.90
C VAL A 56 2.36 -21.83 -2.55
N ASN A 57 1.31 -22.45 -2.01
CA ASN A 57 0.64 -23.57 -2.65
C ASN A 57 -0.21 -23.04 -3.82
N TYR A 58 0.27 -23.21 -5.05
CA TYR A 58 -0.43 -22.75 -6.25
C TYR A 58 -1.80 -23.41 -6.42
N GLY A 59 -2.01 -24.63 -5.91
CA GLY A 59 -3.31 -25.30 -5.93
C GLY A 59 -4.35 -24.57 -5.07
N GLU A 60 -3.95 -24.14 -3.87
CA GLU A 60 -4.80 -23.33 -2.98
C GLU A 60 -5.13 -21.97 -3.61
N VAL A 61 -4.16 -21.32 -4.27
CA VAL A 61 -4.42 -20.05 -4.98
C VAL A 61 -5.39 -20.26 -6.16
N CYS A 62 -5.24 -21.32 -6.94
CA CYS A 62 -6.17 -21.65 -8.03
C CYS A 62 -7.59 -21.90 -7.51
N HIS A 63 -7.74 -22.70 -6.44
CA HIS A 63 -9.03 -22.94 -5.81
C HIS A 63 -9.64 -21.66 -5.26
N PHE A 64 -8.85 -20.84 -4.58
CA PHE A 64 -9.27 -19.55 -4.07
C PHE A 64 -9.81 -18.65 -5.18
N MET A 65 -9.06 -18.45 -6.29
CA MET A 65 -9.50 -17.61 -7.41
C MET A 65 -10.78 -18.14 -8.07
N ASN A 66 -10.90 -19.47 -8.24
CA ASN A 66 -12.10 -20.12 -8.76
C ASN A 66 -13.32 -19.91 -7.86
N ASP A 67 -13.16 -20.09 -6.55
CA ASP A 67 -14.26 -19.95 -5.60
C ASP A 67 -14.65 -18.47 -5.43
N TYR A 68 -13.68 -17.57 -5.48
CA TYR A 68 -13.89 -16.12 -5.45
C TYR A 68 -14.77 -15.64 -6.61
N MET A 69 -14.43 -16.05 -7.83
CA MET A 69 -15.22 -15.81 -9.06
C MET A 69 -16.66 -16.31 -8.98
N LYS A 70 -16.89 -17.44 -8.31
CA LYS A 70 -18.22 -18.06 -8.22
C LYS A 70 -19.09 -17.46 -7.13
N SER A 71 -18.47 -17.02 -6.04
CA SER A 71 -19.15 -16.47 -4.87
C SER A 71 -19.45 -14.97 -5.00
N HIS A 72 -18.75 -14.26 -5.89
CA HIS A 72 -18.95 -12.83 -6.11
C HIS A 72 -19.42 -12.59 -7.53
N THR A 73 -20.46 -11.77 -7.70
CA THR A 73 -20.92 -11.33 -9.02
C THR A 73 -20.67 -9.84 -9.17
N TYR A 74 -20.00 -9.48 -10.26
CA TYR A 74 -19.66 -8.10 -10.59
C TYR A 74 -20.15 -7.77 -12.00
N LYS A 75 -20.43 -6.49 -12.22
CA LYS A 75 -20.79 -5.98 -13.55
C LYS A 75 -19.58 -5.91 -14.49
N LEU A 76 -18.41 -5.61 -13.93
CA LEU A 76 -17.17 -5.29 -14.64
C LEU A 76 -16.10 -6.33 -14.33
N ILE A 77 -15.33 -6.75 -15.34
CA ILE A 77 -14.18 -7.65 -15.14
C ILE A 77 -12.99 -6.93 -14.49
N GLU A 78 -12.98 -5.60 -14.55
CA GLU A 78 -12.11 -4.71 -13.80
C GLU A 78 -12.32 -4.88 -12.29
N SER A 79 -13.58 -4.85 -11.84
CA SER A 79 -13.92 -5.06 -10.43
C SER A 79 -13.55 -6.46 -9.98
N VAL A 80 -13.75 -7.47 -10.82
CA VAL A 80 -13.32 -8.84 -10.54
C VAL A 80 -11.81 -8.89 -10.32
N ALA A 81 -11.04 -8.36 -11.29
CA ALA A 81 -9.59 -8.37 -11.22
C ALA A 81 -9.08 -7.63 -9.97
N GLU A 82 -9.61 -6.43 -9.70
CA GLU A 82 -9.17 -5.59 -8.58
C GLU A 82 -9.37 -6.27 -7.23
N ASN A 83 -10.61 -6.70 -6.97
CA ASN A 83 -10.94 -7.27 -5.67
C ASN A 83 -10.30 -8.65 -5.49
N MET A 84 -10.24 -9.48 -6.54
CA MET A 84 -9.57 -10.78 -6.45
C MET A 84 -8.07 -10.63 -6.18
N ALA A 85 -7.38 -9.71 -6.87
CA ALA A 85 -5.95 -9.48 -6.64
C ALA A 85 -5.67 -9.03 -5.20
N GLN A 86 -6.49 -8.13 -4.66
CA GLN A 86 -6.40 -7.70 -3.27
C GLN A 86 -6.59 -8.89 -2.30
N GLU A 87 -7.67 -9.66 -2.47
CA GLU A 87 -7.98 -10.77 -1.57
C GLU A 87 -6.93 -11.88 -1.63
N VAL A 88 -6.31 -12.12 -2.79
CA VAL A 88 -5.14 -13.01 -2.92
C VAL A 88 -3.95 -12.46 -2.12
N LEU A 89 -3.61 -11.17 -2.25
CA LEU A 89 -2.49 -10.57 -1.52
C LEU A 89 -2.69 -10.54 0.01
N LEU A 90 -3.95 -10.45 0.46
CA LEU A 90 -4.33 -10.52 1.87
C LEU A 90 -4.28 -11.96 2.39
N SER A 91 -4.80 -12.92 1.63
CA SER A 91 -4.92 -14.33 2.04
C SER A 91 -3.60 -15.11 1.98
N PHE A 92 -2.66 -14.69 1.11
CA PHE A 92 -1.38 -15.37 0.91
C PHE A 92 -0.19 -14.43 1.20
N PRO A 93 0.25 -14.31 2.47
CA PRO A 93 1.21 -13.28 2.90
C PRO A 93 2.60 -13.36 2.24
N LEU A 94 2.97 -14.52 1.70
CA LEU A 94 4.23 -14.71 0.97
C LEU A 94 4.21 -14.03 -0.40
N ILE A 95 3.04 -13.79 -0.98
CA ILE A 95 2.87 -13.07 -2.25
C ILE A 95 3.12 -11.59 -2.01
N ARG A 96 4.17 -11.06 -2.68
CA ARG A 96 4.55 -9.65 -2.59
C ARG A 96 3.86 -8.82 -3.65
N GLU A 97 3.65 -9.41 -4.81
CA GLU A 97 2.97 -8.79 -5.94
C GLU A 97 2.26 -9.84 -6.79
N ILE A 98 1.16 -9.46 -7.40
CA ILE A 98 0.43 -10.25 -8.39
C ILE A 98 0.23 -9.43 -9.66
N LYS A 99 0.49 -10.04 -10.81
CA LYS A 99 -0.08 -9.61 -12.10
C LYS A 99 -1.24 -10.55 -12.40
N LEU A 100 -2.44 -9.99 -12.55
CA LEU A 100 -3.66 -10.75 -12.77
C LEU A 100 -4.30 -10.30 -14.07
N GLU A 101 -4.68 -11.27 -14.90
CA GLU A 101 -5.44 -11.04 -16.12
C GLU A 101 -6.72 -11.86 -16.10
N VAL A 102 -7.85 -11.19 -16.30
CA VAL A 102 -9.16 -11.82 -16.45
C VAL A 102 -9.59 -11.66 -17.90
N ARG A 103 -9.71 -12.78 -18.61
CA ARG A 103 -10.14 -12.84 -20.02
C ARG A 103 -11.60 -13.25 -20.11
N LYS A 104 -12.32 -12.58 -21.00
CA LYS A 104 -13.74 -12.76 -21.32
C LYS A 104 -13.89 -12.99 -22.83
N PRO A 105 -13.90 -14.25 -23.29
CA PRO A 105 -13.99 -14.57 -24.72
C PRO A 105 -15.37 -14.29 -25.33
N TYR A 106 -16.45 -14.38 -24.54
CA TYR A 106 -17.82 -14.25 -25.03
C TYR A 106 -18.44 -12.88 -24.71
N ALA A 107 -17.62 -11.82 -24.72
CA ALA A 107 -18.12 -10.46 -24.51
C ALA A 107 -19.12 -10.04 -25.60
N PRO A 108 -20.26 -9.40 -25.26
CA PRO A 108 -21.30 -9.03 -26.22
C PRO A 108 -20.92 -7.77 -27.04
N VAL A 109 -19.86 -7.86 -27.83
CA VAL A 109 -19.31 -6.74 -28.63
C VAL A 109 -20.01 -6.60 -30.00
N GLY A 110 -20.67 -7.66 -30.48
CA GLY A 110 -21.36 -7.66 -31.79
C GLY A 110 -20.41 -7.61 -32.99
N LEU A 111 -19.12 -7.88 -32.79
CA LEU A 111 -18.06 -7.92 -33.81
C LEU A 111 -17.23 -9.20 -33.64
N PRO A 112 -16.49 -9.66 -34.66
CA PRO A 112 -15.55 -10.76 -34.50
C PRO A 112 -14.31 -10.33 -33.71
N PHE A 113 -13.99 -11.06 -32.64
CA PHE A 113 -12.77 -10.93 -31.84
C PHE A 113 -12.43 -12.28 -31.18
N GLU A 114 -11.19 -12.46 -30.71
CA GLU A 114 -10.79 -13.69 -29.99
C GLU A 114 -11.20 -13.63 -28.51
N SER A 115 -10.78 -12.58 -27.81
CA SER A 115 -11.11 -12.36 -26.40
C SER A 115 -10.87 -10.90 -26.01
N VAL A 116 -11.59 -10.41 -25.01
CA VAL A 116 -11.29 -9.16 -24.31
C VAL A 116 -10.71 -9.50 -22.94
N SER A 117 -9.71 -8.77 -22.47
CA SER A 117 -9.14 -8.99 -21.14
C SER A 117 -8.81 -7.71 -20.41
N VAL A 118 -8.82 -7.80 -19.07
CA VAL A 118 -8.30 -6.77 -18.17
C VAL A 118 -7.11 -7.35 -17.45
N LYS A 119 -5.98 -6.66 -17.52
CA LYS A 119 -4.72 -7.02 -16.87
C LYS A 119 -4.30 -5.93 -15.90
N ILE A 120 -4.10 -6.32 -14.64
CA ILE A 120 -3.69 -5.41 -13.56
C ILE A 120 -2.43 -5.93 -12.87
N ARG A 121 -1.80 -5.05 -12.09
CA ARG A 121 -0.66 -5.35 -11.23
C ARG A 121 -0.89 -4.73 -9.86
N ARG A 122 -0.83 -5.52 -8.79
CA ARG A 122 -1.02 -5.07 -7.41
C ARG A 122 0.04 -5.70 -6.52
N GLY A 123 0.49 -5.01 -5.49
CA GLY A 123 1.49 -5.54 -4.58
C GLY A 123 1.62 -4.72 -3.31
N TRP A 124 2.40 -5.24 -2.38
CA TRP A 124 2.76 -4.59 -1.14
C TRP A 124 3.89 -3.59 -1.36
N HIS A 125 3.68 -2.35 -0.94
CA HIS A 125 4.59 -1.23 -1.07
C HIS A 125 5.14 -0.82 0.29
N THR A 126 6.44 -0.56 0.39
CA THR A 126 7.05 -0.09 1.65
C THR A 126 6.88 1.42 1.77
N ILE A 127 6.36 1.88 2.91
CA ILE A 127 6.12 3.29 3.17
C ILE A 127 6.80 3.73 4.47
N TYR A 128 7.14 5.01 4.52
CA TYR A 128 7.62 5.68 5.72
C TYR A 128 6.77 6.92 5.97
N LEU A 129 6.15 6.99 7.13
CA LEU A 129 5.30 8.10 7.54
C LEU A 129 5.97 8.87 8.67
N ALA A 130 5.79 10.19 8.68
CA ALA A 130 6.01 11.02 9.86
C ALA A 130 4.67 11.22 10.58
N LEU A 131 4.71 11.16 11.91
CA LEU A 131 3.57 11.31 12.80
C LEU A 131 3.80 12.58 13.64
N GLY A 132 2.81 13.46 13.74
CA GLY A 132 2.91 14.72 14.47
C GLY A 132 1.63 15.05 15.23
N SER A 133 1.76 15.69 16.39
CA SER A 133 0.62 16.24 17.13
C SER A 133 1.04 17.40 18.03
N SER A 134 0.25 18.49 18.04
CA SER A 134 0.54 19.71 18.82
C SER A 134 -0.59 20.17 19.73
N MET A 135 -1.79 19.58 19.65
CA MET A 135 -2.96 19.97 20.45
C MET A 135 -3.60 18.81 21.19
N GLY A 136 -4.19 19.12 22.36
CA GLY A 136 -5.06 18.21 23.08
C GLY A 136 -4.32 16.98 23.60
N LYS A 137 -4.94 15.80 23.43
CA LYS A 137 -4.42 14.50 23.89
C LYS A 137 -3.40 13.94 22.88
N ARG A 138 -2.29 14.66 22.69
CA ARG A 138 -1.29 14.43 21.64
C ARG A 138 -0.79 12.98 21.54
N GLU A 139 -0.44 12.37 22.67
CA GLU A 139 0.00 10.96 22.73
C GLU A 139 -1.13 10.02 22.29
N GLU A 140 -2.35 10.22 22.82
CA GLU A 140 -3.52 9.40 22.45
C GLU A 140 -3.86 9.50 20.96
N TYR A 141 -3.67 10.66 20.32
CA TYR A 141 -3.90 10.82 18.88
C TYR A 141 -2.89 10.04 18.03
N ILE A 142 -1.60 10.13 18.37
CA ILE A 142 -0.55 9.38 17.66
C ILE A 142 -0.74 7.87 17.87
N GLU A 143 -0.97 7.44 19.11
CA GLU A 143 -1.21 6.03 19.44
C GLU A 143 -2.48 5.49 18.78
N GLY A 144 -3.55 6.28 18.76
CA GLY A 144 -4.80 5.96 18.08
C GLY A 144 -4.61 5.77 16.58
N ALA A 145 -3.85 6.66 15.92
CA ALA A 145 -3.55 6.53 14.50
C ALA A 145 -2.73 5.25 14.19
N ILE A 146 -1.72 4.95 15.02
CA ILE A 146 -0.94 3.71 14.89
C ILE A 146 -1.82 2.47 15.11
N ALA A 147 -2.73 2.51 16.08
CA ALA A 147 -3.67 1.42 16.33
C ALA A 147 -4.61 1.21 15.14
N SER A 148 -5.20 2.27 14.58
CA SER A 148 -6.04 2.18 13.37
C SER A 148 -5.27 1.61 12.17
N MET A 149 -4.01 2.03 11.98
CA MET A 149 -3.14 1.47 10.93
C MET A 149 -2.78 0.00 11.16
N ARG A 150 -2.77 -0.49 12.40
CA ARG A 150 -2.56 -1.92 12.71
C ARG A 150 -3.81 -2.77 12.48
N GLU A 151 -4.98 -2.16 12.58
CA GLU A 151 -6.27 -2.83 12.37
C GLU A 151 -6.69 -2.86 10.89
N GLU A 152 -6.17 -1.95 10.07
CA GLU A 152 -6.41 -1.90 8.62
C GLU A 152 -5.74 -3.07 7.89
N PRO A 153 -6.50 -4.01 7.27
CA PRO A 153 -5.93 -5.18 6.60
C PRO A 153 -4.95 -4.83 5.48
N LYS A 154 -5.12 -3.67 4.83
CA LYS A 154 -4.25 -3.19 3.76
C LYS A 154 -2.94 -2.59 4.25
N ILE A 155 -2.72 -2.46 5.56
CA ILE A 155 -1.51 -1.90 6.15
C ILE A 155 -0.85 -2.91 7.10
N ARG A 156 0.46 -3.09 6.97
CA ARG A 156 1.28 -3.93 7.84
C ARG A 156 2.34 -3.08 8.50
N VAL A 157 2.07 -2.59 9.71
CA VAL A 157 3.04 -1.81 10.50
C VAL A 157 4.25 -2.71 10.85
N LYS A 158 5.45 -2.25 10.50
CA LYS A 158 6.71 -2.99 10.69
C LYS A 158 7.50 -2.46 11.87
N ARG A 159 7.75 -1.15 11.90
CA ARG A 159 8.54 -0.46 12.93
C ARG A 159 7.86 0.87 13.26
N VAL A 160 7.96 1.28 14.51
CA VAL A 160 7.52 2.59 15.00
C VAL A 160 8.68 3.16 15.83
N SER A 161 9.00 4.42 15.63
CA SER A 161 10.03 5.11 16.42
C SER A 161 9.53 5.39 17.84
N ASP A 162 10.42 5.86 18.70
CA ASP A 162 10.01 6.57 19.90
C ASP A 162 9.30 7.87 19.52
N ILE A 163 8.40 8.33 20.39
CA ILE A 163 7.78 9.65 20.28
C ILE A 163 8.71 10.66 20.96
N ILE A 164 9.15 11.66 20.21
CA ILE A 164 10.03 12.72 20.70
C ILE A 164 9.26 14.03 20.91
N ARG A 165 9.71 14.82 21.88
CA ARG A 165 9.21 16.17 22.16
C ARG A 165 10.10 17.18 21.46
N THR A 166 9.50 18.11 20.72
CA THR A 166 10.24 19.16 20.02
C THR A 166 9.63 20.53 20.27
N ALA A 167 10.48 21.55 20.22
CA ALA A 167 10.03 22.93 20.28
C ALA A 167 9.09 23.25 19.11
N PRO A 168 8.14 24.18 19.31
CA PRO A 168 7.17 24.49 18.29
C PRO A 168 7.79 25.14 17.05
N TYR A 169 7.55 24.53 15.89
CA TYR A 169 8.04 25.06 14.62
C TYR A 169 7.19 26.27 14.20
N GLY A 170 7.83 27.40 13.89
CA GLY A 170 7.13 28.63 13.43
C GLY A 170 6.67 29.60 14.52
N GLY A 171 6.93 29.33 15.80
CA GLY A 171 6.82 30.30 16.90
C GLY A 171 5.40 30.68 17.36
N THR A 172 4.35 30.03 16.84
CA THR A 172 2.94 30.33 17.17
C THR A 172 2.31 29.38 18.18
N ALA A 173 2.85 28.18 18.37
CA ALA A 173 2.23 27.19 19.25
C ALA A 173 2.59 27.42 20.72
N LYS A 174 1.62 27.18 21.60
CA LYS A 174 1.74 27.36 23.05
C LYS A 174 2.32 26.13 23.78
N GLU A 175 2.35 24.98 23.12
CA GLU A 175 2.79 23.69 23.69
C GLU A 175 3.86 23.02 22.80
N GLU A 176 4.62 22.08 23.38
CA GLU A 176 5.60 21.26 22.65
C GLU A 176 4.90 20.36 21.61
N PHE A 177 5.57 20.09 20.50
CA PHE A 177 5.10 19.13 19.49
C PHE A 177 5.57 17.73 19.87
N LEU A 178 4.71 16.74 19.65
CA LEU A 178 5.09 15.33 19.63
C LEU A 178 5.31 14.89 18.20
N ASN A 179 6.43 14.23 17.94
CA ASN A 179 6.78 13.71 16.62
C ASN A 179 7.25 12.27 16.70
N GLY A 180 6.98 11.50 15.65
CA GLY A 180 7.44 10.13 15.50
C GLY A 180 7.51 9.73 14.02
N ALA A 181 7.93 8.51 13.76
CA ALA A 181 7.93 7.91 12.44
C ALA A 181 7.47 6.46 12.48
N LEU A 182 6.92 6.01 11.35
CA LEU A 182 6.40 4.66 11.18
C LEU A 182 6.86 4.11 9.84
N GLU A 183 7.36 2.87 9.85
CA GLU A 183 7.54 2.06 8.65
C GLU A 183 6.39 1.06 8.57
N ALA A 184 5.79 0.96 7.40
CA ALA A 184 4.78 -0.05 7.10
C ALA A 184 4.91 -0.59 5.69
N GLU A 185 4.17 -1.66 5.41
CA GLU A 185 3.82 -2.05 4.06
C GLU A 185 2.35 -1.74 3.81
N THR A 186 1.99 -1.35 2.59
CA THR A 186 0.60 -1.04 2.23
C THR A 186 0.20 -1.60 0.86
N LEU A 187 -1.08 -1.91 0.68
CA LEU A 187 -1.70 -2.18 -0.63
C LEU A 187 -2.31 -0.93 -1.28
N PHE A 188 -2.41 0.18 -0.54
CA PHE A 188 -2.90 1.45 -1.08
C PHE A 188 -1.89 2.07 -2.04
N THR A 189 -2.38 2.64 -3.13
CA THR A 189 -1.61 3.59 -3.95
C THR A 189 -1.27 4.84 -3.12
N PRO A 190 -0.30 5.68 -3.56
CA PRO A 190 0.04 6.91 -2.84
C PRO A 190 -1.15 7.85 -2.58
N GLU A 191 -2.09 7.94 -3.53
CA GLU A 191 -3.28 8.80 -3.39
C GLU A 191 -4.30 8.20 -2.42
N GLU A 192 -4.58 6.89 -2.51
CA GLU A 192 -5.47 6.21 -1.57
C GLU A 192 -4.91 6.23 -0.13
N LEU A 193 -3.59 6.09 0.01
CA LEU A 193 -2.93 6.21 1.30
C LEU A 193 -3.11 7.62 1.87
N LEU A 194 -2.92 8.66 1.06
CA LEU A 194 -3.13 10.04 1.49
C LEU A 194 -4.58 10.27 1.97
N ASP A 195 -5.57 9.77 1.23
CA ASP A 195 -6.98 9.88 1.60
C ASP A 195 -7.32 9.12 2.90
N TYR A 196 -6.71 7.94 3.09
CA TYR A 196 -6.82 7.20 4.34
C TYR A 196 -6.22 7.96 5.52
N LEU A 197 -5.02 8.54 5.36
CA LEU A 197 -4.37 9.33 6.41
C LEU A 197 -5.20 10.58 6.75
N HIS A 198 -5.75 11.28 5.75
CA HIS A 198 -6.67 12.40 5.99
C HIS A 198 -7.90 11.97 6.81
N THR A 199 -8.45 10.78 6.56
CA THR A 199 -9.59 10.26 7.33
C THR A 199 -9.21 10.07 8.81
N LEU A 200 -8.00 9.58 9.10
CA LEU A 200 -7.51 9.46 10.47
C LEU A 200 -7.34 10.83 11.15
N GLU A 201 -6.83 11.81 10.42
CA GLU A 201 -6.70 13.19 10.90
C GLU A 201 -8.05 13.84 11.20
N GLU A 202 -9.04 13.66 10.32
CA GLU A 202 -10.41 14.14 10.49
C GLU A 202 -11.06 13.51 11.72
N ASN A 203 -10.90 12.19 11.91
CA ASN A 203 -11.39 11.48 13.10
C ASN A 203 -10.73 11.96 14.40
N ALA A 204 -9.48 12.44 14.34
CA ALA A 204 -8.79 13.09 15.44
C ALA A 204 -9.23 14.55 15.68
N GLY A 205 -10.24 15.05 14.95
CA GLY A 205 -10.81 16.38 15.13
C GLY A 205 -10.01 17.50 14.45
N ARG A 206 -9.26 17.20 13.38
CA ARG A 206 -8.51 18.22 12.64
C ARG A 206 -9.44 19.19 11.92
N GLU A 207 -9.48 20.44 12.38
CA GLU A 207 -10.15 21.54 11.67
C GLU A 207 -9.16 22.29 10.76
N ARG A 208 -9.38 22.28 9.43
CA ARG A 208 -8.54 23.01 8.45
C ARG A 208 -8.85 24.51 8.44
N THR A 209 -8.63 25.21 9.56
CA THR A 209 -8.96 26.65 9.71
C THR A 209 -7.81 27.59 9.38
N VAL A 210 -6.54 27.19 9.57
CA VAL A 210 -5.34 28.02 9.30
C VAL A 210 -4.21 27.20 8.64
N HIS A 211 -3.63 27.73 7.56
CA HIS A 211 -2.43 27.16 6.94
C HIS A 211 -1.26 27.29 7.93
N TRP A 212 -0.72 26.15 8.41
CA TRP A 212 0.32 26.05 9.46
C TRP A 212 -0.14 26.32 10.92
N GLY A 213 -1.44 26.24 11.20
CA GLY A 213 -1.95 26.26 12.58
C GLY A 213 -1.64 24.98 13.35
N ASP A 214 -1.86 25.03 14.66
CA ASP A 214 -1.77 23.87 15.56
C ASP A 214 -2.71 22.73 15.09
N ARG A 215 -2.26 21.47 15.22
CA ARG A 215 -2.98 20.28 14.70
C ARG A 215 -3.14 19.23 15.78
N THR A 216 -4.31 18.60 15.84
CA THR A 216 -4.56 17.44 16.70
C THR A 216 -3.78 16.21 16.23
N LEU A 217 -3.69 16.01 14.91
CA LEU A 217 -2.88 14.96 14.29
C LEU A 217 -2.41 15.41 12.90
N ASP A 218 -1.16 15.08 12.58
CA ASP A 218 -0.52 15.33 11.29
C ASP A 218 0.22 14.08 10.83
N LEU A 219 -0.16 13.56 9.66
CA LEU A 219 0.40 12.33 9.09
C LEU A 219 0.94 12.63 7.69
N ASP A 220 2.26 12.62 7.54
CA ASP A 220 2.93 12.92 6.27
C ASP A 220 3.57 11.68 5.66
N ILE A 221 3.34 11.43 4.37
CA ILE A 221 4.04 10.39 3.61
C ILE A 221 5.45 10.91 3.27
N ILE A 222 6.48 10.31 3.89
CA ILE A 222 7.88 10.70 3.68
C ILE A 222 8.50 9.95 2.51
N PHE A 223 8.35 8.63 2.48
CA PHE A 223 8.82 7.78 1.39
C PHE A 223 7.75 6.76 1.02
N TYR A 224 7.74 6.36 -0.25
CA TYR A 224 6.94 5.28 -0.79
C TYR A 224 7.81 4.54 -1.80
N ASP A 225 8.18 3.31 -1.48
CA ASP A 225 9.23 2.55 -2.18
C ASP A 225 10.45 3.43 -2.53
N ASP A 226 10.84 3.42 -3.80
CA ASP A 226 11.86 4.26 -4.42
C ASP A 226 11.25 5.35 -5.32
N ILE A 227 9.94 5.62 -5.21
CA ILE A 227 9.25 6.51 -6.14
C ILE A 227 9.64 7.97 -5.91
N VAL A 228 9.77 8.69 -7.02
CA VAL A 228 9.84 10.14 -7.04
C VAL A 228 8.59 10.63 -7.77
N MET A 229 7.70 11.30 -7.05
CA MET A 229 6.45 11.83 -7.61
C MET A 229 6.19 13.24 -7.08
N SER A 230 5.57 14.07 -7.92
CA SER A 230 5.07 15.38 -7.54
C SER A 230 3.78 15.64 -8.31
N THR A 231 2.67 15.68 -7.59
CA THR A 231 1.36 16.10 -8.09
C THR A 231 0.90 17.32 -7.30
N ASP A 232 -0.27 17.88 -7.66
CA ASP A 232 -0.86 19.00 -6.91
C ASP A 232 -1.25 18.61 -5.48
N LYS A 233 -1.43 17.30 -5.21
CA LYS A 233 -1.87 16.78 -3.92
C LYS A 233 -0.74 16.20 -3.08
N ILE A 234 0.27 15.57 -3.69
CA ILE A 234 1.30 14.81 -2.97
C ILE A 234 2.68 14.98 -3.60
N THR A 235 3.72 15.02 -2.75
CA THR A 235 5.13 15.00 -3.17
C THR A 235 5.86 13.92 -2.41
N ILE A 236 6.49 12.96 -3.12
CA ILE A 236 7.29 11.88 -2.54
C ILE A 236 8.67 11.86 -3.23
N PRO A 237 9.79 11.79 -2.49
CA PRO A 237 9.87 11.96 -1.04
C PRO A 237 9.34 13.32 -0.58
N HIS A 238 8.88 13.42 0.68
CA HIS A 238 8.33 14.68 1.20
C HIS A 238 9.32 15.84 1.01
N LYS A 239 8.89 16.90 0.31
CA LYS A 239 9.75 17.98 -0.23
C LYS A 239 10.70 18.64 0.77
N ASP A 240 10.30 18.67 2.04
CA ASP A 240 10.99 19.40 3.11
C ASP A 240 11.55 18.47 4.20
N MET A 241 11.53 17.14 4.01
CA MET A 241 11.96 16.19 5.05
C MET A 241 13.40 16.43 5.52
N GLN A 242 14.29 16.81 4.61
CA GLN A 242 15.72 16.96 4.88
C GLN A 242 16.06 18.15 5.78
N ASN A 243 15.13 19.08 5.93
CA ASN A 243 15.32 20.30 6.72
C ASN A 243 14.69 20.18 8.12
N ARG A 244 14.13 19.01 8.46
CA ARG A 244 13.33 18.78 9.68
C ARG A 244 13.98 17.71 10.54
N ASP A 245 14.59 18.14 11.63
CA ASP A 245 15.21 17.24 12.61
C ASP A 245 14.18 16.32 13.26
N PHE A 246 12.99 16.84 13.56
CA PHE A 246 11.86 16.11 14.11
C PHE A 246 11.28 15.04 13.17
N VAL A 247 11.65 15.05 11.87
CA VAL A 247 11.35 13.98 10.92
C VAL A 247 12.54 13.03 10.79
N LEU A 248 13.75 13.57 10.63
CA LEU A 248 14.96 12.77 10.40
C LEU A 248 15.41 11.97 11.63
N VAL A 249 15.25 12.49 12.84
CA VAL A 249 15.62 11.78 14.09
C VAL A 249 14.78 10.51 14.27
N PRO A 250 13.44 10.56 14.26
CA PRO A 250 12.60 9.36 14.31
C PRO A 250 12.84 8.38 13.16
N LEU A 251 13.01 8.89 11.92
CA LEU A 251 13.30 8.02 10.77
C LEU A 251 14.65 7.31 10.92
N ALA A 252 15.68 7.99 11.39
CA ALA A 252 17.01 7.39 11.60
C ALA A 252 16.99 6.30 12.68
N GLN A 253 16.06 6.38 13.64
CA GLN A 253 15.87 5.33 14.63
C GLN A 253 15.31 4.04 14.02
N ILE A 254 14.29 4.16 13.16
CA ILE A 254 13.65 2.98 12.57
C ILE A 254 14.49 2.43 11.41
N ASP A 255 14.98 3.28 10.51
CA ASP A 255 15.82 2.86 9.38
C ASP A 255 16.80 3.97 8.96
N PRO A 256 18.05 3.93 9.44
CA PRO A 256 19.05 4.95 9.14
C PRO A 256 19.62 4.86 7.71
N TYR A 257 19.34 3.80 6.97
CA TYR A 257 19.95 3.49 5.68
C TYR A 257 19.01 3.69 4.49
N ILE A 258 17.75 4.10 4.72
CA ILE A 258 16.84 4.52 3.64
C ILE A 258 17.55 5.53 2.76
N TRP A 259 17.57 5.23 1.47
CA TRP A 259 18.18 6.07 0.46
C TRP A 259 17.19 7.12 -0.02
N HIS A 260 17.57 8.40 0.10
CA HIS A 260 16.80 9.48 -0.48
C HIS A 260 17.11 9.59 -1.99
N PRO A 261 16.16 9.30 -2.90
CA PRO A 261 16.43 9.19 -4.34
C PRO A 261 16.91 10.50 -4.97
N LEU A 262 16.39 11.66 -4.53
CA LEU A 262 16.79 12.98 -5.05
C LEU A 262 18.06 13.57 -4.41
N ARG A 263 18.34 13.26 -3.14
CA ARG A 263 19.50 13.81 -2.42
C ARG A 263 20.74 12.94 -2.52
N HIS A 264 20.58 11.69 -2.97
CA HIS A 264 21.62 10.69 -3.06
C HIS A 264 22.37 10.47 -1.74
N LYS A 265 21.60 10.41 -0.64
CA LYS A 265 22.11 10.26 0.73
C LYS A 265 21.17 9.38 1.54
N THR A 266 21.73 8.71 2.54
CA THR A 266 20.93 8.01 3.53
C THR A 266 20.27 8.99 4.49
N VAL A 267 19.17 8.60 5.14
CA VAL A 267 18.55 9.38 6.22
C VAL A 267 19.56 9.76 7.30
N SER A 268 20.43 8.83 7.71
CA SER A 268 21.51 9.12 8.68
C SER A 268 22.52 10.16 8.19
N ALA A 269 22.82 10.21 6.90
CA ALA A 269 23.71 11.24 6.33
C ALA A 269 23.01 12.61 6.28
N LEU A 270 21.73 12.66 5.91
CA LEU A 270 20.93 13.88 5.93
C LEU A 270 20.82 14.46 7.35
N LEU A 271 20.57 13.60 8.35
CA LEU A 271 20.50 14.03 9.75
C LEU A 271 21.82 14.65 10.23
N LYS A 272 22.95 14.03 9.91
CA LYS A 272 24.28 14.57 10.23
C LYS A 272 24.58 15.90 9.55
N GLU A 273 23.99 16.18 8.40
CA GLU A 273 24.15 17.46 7.71
C GLU A 273 23.31 18.56 8.32
N LEU A 274 22.10 18.23 8.77
CA LEU A 274 21.21 19.17 9.43
C LEU A 274 21.73 19.61 10.81
N GLN A 275 22.46 18.74 11.51
CA GLN A 275 23.01 18.99 12.85
C GLN A 275 24.38 19.72 12.85
N LYS A 276 24.92 20.06 11.68
CA LYS A 276 26.18 20.81 11.53
C LYS A 276 25.92 22.30 11.43
#